data_AF-A0AAN7UUK2-F1
#
_entry.id   AF-A0AAN7UUK2-F1
#
_cell.length_a   1.000
_cell.length_b   1.000
_cell.length_c   1.000
_cell.angle_alpha   90.00
_cell.angle_beta   90.00
_cell.angle_gamma   90.00
#
_symmetry.space_group_name_H-M   'P 1'
#
loop_
_entity.id
_entity.type
_entity.pdbx_description
1 polymer ?
#
loop_
_entity_poly.entity_id
_entity_poly.type
_entity_poly.pdbx_seq_one_letter_code
_entity_poly.pdbx_strand_id
1 'polypeptide(L)'
;MVSPNIAGWTMKEVTGLRGANDWNCSAVKSGAFGGVALFAVIFFASGIPRVQKDILQKIPVIGGHFIKEIPASDNIMINRIDEQRCMYREPVLKQYQ
;
A
#
# COMPACT_ATOMS: atom_id res chain seq x y z
N MET A 1 -1.74 -40.94 24.91
CA MET A 1 -1.20 -39.84 24.08
C MET A 1 -1.80 -38.55 24.58
N VAL A 2 -0.99 -37.65 25.16
CA VAL A 2 -1.46 -36.34 25.64
C VAL A 2 -1.51 -35.39 24.43
N SER A 3 -2.65 -34.71 24.24
CA SER A 3 -2.79 -33.73 23.16
C SER A 3 -1.88 -32.54 23.44
N PRO A 4 -0.99 -32.13 22.53
CA PRO A 4 -0.14 -30.97 22.76
C PRO A 4 -1.02 -29.72 22.88
N ASN A 5 -0.97 -29.06 24.05
CA ASN A 5 -1.53 -27.74 24.28
C ASN A 5 -0.37 -26.79 24.62
N ILE A 6 -0.42 -25.56 24.12
CA ILE A 6 0.53 -24.50 24.49
C ILE A 6 -0.31 -23.35 25.04
N ALA A 7 -0.07 -22.98 26.30
CA ALA A 7 -0.78 -21.91 26.98
C ALA A 7 -2.33 -21.99 26.95
N GLY A 8 -2.89 -23.22 26.88
CA GLY A 8 -4.34 -23.45 26.85
C GLY A 8 -4.96 -23.52 25.44
N TRP A 9 -4.18 -23.31 24.39
CA TRP A 9 -4.64 -23.39 23.01
C TRP A 9 -4.35 -24.78 22.45
N THR A 10 -5.38 -25.49 21.97
CA THR A 10 -5.18 -26.79 21.31
C THR A 10 -4.88 -26.57 19.84
N MET A 11 -3.88 -27.27 19.29
CA MET A 11 -3.53 -27.14 17.87
C MET A 11 -4.73 -27.44 16.95
N LYS A 12 -5.69 -28.25 17.40
CA LYS A 12 -6.92 -28.57 16.66
C LYS A 12 -7.92 -27.40 16.61
N GLU A 13 -7.99 -26.57 17.65
CA GLU A 13 -8.78 -25.32 17.63
C GLU A 13 -8.13 -24.22 16.81
N VAL A 14 -6.80 -24.11 16.87
CA VAL A 14 -6.04 -23.08 16.16
C VAL A 14 -5.99 -23.34 14.66
N THR A 15 -5.78 -24.60 14.27
CA THR A 15 -5.64 -24.97 12.86
C THR A 15 -6.94 -25.47 12.24
N GLY A 16 -8.05 -25.52 12.99
CA GLY A 16 -9.35 -25.91 12.45
C GLY A 16 -9.36 -27.32 11.85
N LEU A 17 -8.54 -28.25 12.36
CA LEU A 17 -8.50 -29.66 11.92
C LEU A 17 -9.73 -30.47 12.38
N ARG A 18 -10.89 -29.83 12.53
CA ARG A 18 -12.20 -30.48 12.52
C ARG A 18 -12.80 -30.21 11.14
N GLY A 19 -12.68 -31.19 10.25
CA GLY A 19 -13.43 -31.32 8.98
C GLY A 19 -13.37 -30.11 8.03
N ALA A 20 -12.88 -30.29 6.81
CA ALA A 20 -12.90 -29.28 5.74
C ALA A 20 -14.31 -28.80 5.31
N ASN A 21 -15.37 -29.23 6.01
CA ASN A 21 -16.78 -28.98 5.78
C ASN A 21 -17.49 -28.28 6.97
N ASP A 22 -16.76 -27.92 8.04
CA ASP A 22 -17.31 -27.15 9.18
C ASP A 22 -17.08 -25.63 8.99
N TRP A 23 -18.17 -24.88 8.79
CA TRP A 23 -18.20 -23.42 8.66
C TRP A 23 -17.84 -22.66 9.97
N ASN A 24 -17.58 -23.39 11.07
CA ASN A 24 -17.12 -22.87 12.36
C ASN A 24 -15.59 -22.76 12.46
N CYS A 25 -14.90 -22.70 11.32
CA CYS A 25 -13.45 -22.55 11.28
C CYS A 25 -13.05 -21.11 11.68
N SER A 26 -12.33 -20.98 12.79
CA SER A 26 -11.76 -19.72 13.27
C SER A 26 -10.91 -19.01 12.21
N ALA A 27 -10.34 -19.76 11.25
CA ALA A 27 -9.58 -19.22 10.13
C ALA A 27 -10.42 -18.42 9.13
N VAL A 28 -11.67 -18.83 8.86
CA VAL A 28 -12.56 -18.09 7.94
C VAL A 28 -13.00 -16.79 8.60
N LYS A 29 -13.35 -16.84 9.90
CA LYS A 29 -13.69 -15.65 10.67
C LYS A 29 -12.50 -14.69 10.79
N SER A 30 -11.31 -15.18 11.14
CA SER A 30 -10.12 -14.34 11.24
C SER A 30 -9.68 -13.79 9.89
N GLY A 31 -9.83 -14.56 8.80
CA GLY A 31 -9.62 -14.08 7.44
C GLY A 31 -10.59 -12.97 7.06
N ALA A 32 -11.88 -13.10 7.40
CA ALA A 32 -12.87 -12.06 7.17
C ALA A 32 -12.57 -10.79 7.99
N PHE A 33 -12.25 -10.93 9.28
CA PHE A 33 -11.85 -9.79 10.11
C PHE A 33 -10.55 -9.15 9.62
N GLY A 34 -9.58 -9.94 9.19
CA GLY A 34 -8.32 -9.45 8.61
C GLY A 34 -8.54 -8.69 7.31
N GLY A 35 -9.40 -9.20 6.42
CA GLY A 35 -9.78 -8.54 5.17
C GLY A 35 -10.48 -7.21 5.39
N VAL A 36 -11.47 -7.15 6.29
CA VAL A 36 -12.20 -5.92 6.61
C VAL A 36 -11.31 -4.91 7.34
N ALA A 37 -10.47 -5.37 8.28
CA ALA A 37 -9.52 -4.50 8.98
C ALA A 37 -8.50 -3.90 8.00
N LEU A 38 -7.94 -4.69 7.09
CA LEU A 38 -7.02 -4.21 6.07
C LEU A 38 -7.69 -3.20 5.14
N PHE A 39 -8.92 -3.47 4.70
CA PHE A 39 -9.70 -2.54 3.91
C PHE A 39 -9.92 -1.22 4.63
N ALA A 40 -10.31 -1.25 5.91
CA ALA A 40 -10.49 -0.05 6.71
C ALA A 40 -9.21 0.78 6.81
N VAL A 41 -8.05 0.15 7.06
CA VAL A 41 -6.75 0.84 7.10
C VAL A 41 -6.44 1.54 5.78
N ILE A 42 -6.61 0.84 4.66
CA ILE A 42 -6.37 1.42 3.33
C ILE A 42 -7.33 2.58 3.05
N PHE A 43 -8.60 2.45 3.45
CA PHE A 43 -9.62 3.49 3.29
C PHE A 43 -9.28 4.76 4.09
N PHE A 44 -8.92 4.63 5.37
CA PHE A 44 -8.48 5.78 6.18
C PHE A 44 -7.16 6.39 5.69
N ALA A 45 -6.23 5.57 5.20
CA ALA A 45 -4.96 6.03 4.66
C ALA A 45 -5.09 6.65 3.26
N SER A 46 -6.26 6.58 2.61
CA SER A 46 -6.49 7.12 1.27
C SER A 46 -6.27 8.63 1.17
N GLY A 47 -6.30 9.39 2.27
CA GLY A 47 -5.96 10.82 2.28
C GLY A 47 -4.47 11.12 2.05
N ILE A 48 -3.58 10.13 2.17
CA ILE A 48 -2.14 10.30 2.03
C ILE A 48 -1.75 10.19 0.55
N PRO A 49 -1.14 11.22 -0.06
CA PRO A 49 -0.84 11.23 -1.50
C PRO A 49 0.13 10.13 -1.96
N ARG A 50 0.93 9.58 -1.04
CA ARG A 50 1.81 8.43 -1.31
C ARG A 50 1.01 7.11 -1.44
N VAL A 51 0.06 6.86 -0.54
CA VAL A 51 -0.78 5.65 -0.53
C VAL A 51 -1.68 5.61 -1.77
N GLN A 52 -2.18 6.77 -2.21
CA GLN A 52 -2.95 6.89 -3.45
C GLN A 52 -2.14 6.45 -4.68
N LYS A 53 -0.90 6.95 -4.81
CA LYS A 53 -0.01 6.63 -5.93
C LYS A 53 0.48 5.18 -5.93
N ASP A 54 0.81 4.66 -4.76
CA ASP A 54 1.47 3.35 -4.67
C ASP A 54 0.45 2.19 -4.67
N ILE A 55 -0.71 2.36 -4.02
CA ILE A 55 -1.69 1.28 -3.81
C ILE A 55 -2.98 1.52 -4.61
N LEU A 56 -3.60 2.70 -4.50
CA LEU A 56 -4.94 2.92 -5.08
C LEU A 56 -4.90 3.10 -6.61
N GLN A 57 -3.84 3.69 -7.18
CA GLN A 57 -3.63 3.76 -8.64
C GLN A 57 -3.42 2.39 -9.30
N LYS A 58 -3.04 1.36 -8.54
CA LYS A 58 -2.86 0.00 -9.04
C LYS A 58 -4.17 -0.78 -9.16
N ILE A 59 -5.28 -0.26 -8.62
CA ILE A 59 -6.59 -0.90 -8.64
C ILE A 59 -7.29 -0.53 -9.97
N PRO A 60 -7.54 -1.48 -10.88
CA PRO A 60 -8.01 -1.19 -12.24
C PRO A 60 -9.40 -0.53 -12.32
N VAL A 61 -10.20 -0.58 -11.25
CA VAL A 61 -11.55 0.00 -11.21
C VAL A 61 -11.58 1.43 -10.66
N ILE A 62 -10.69 1.78 -9.72
CA ILE A 62 -10.74 3.07 -8.99
C ILE A 62 -9.49 3.92 -9.25
N GLY A 63 -8.43 3.32 -9.83
CA GLY A 63 -7.13 3.97 -10.01
C GLY A 63 -7.16 5.22 -10.88
N GLY A 64 -8.09 5.30 -11.84
CA GLY A 64 -8.27 6.47 -12.71
C GLY A 64 -8.72 7.73 -11.98
N HIS A 65 -9.42 7.63 -10.84
CA HIS A 65 -9.85 8.80 -10.06
C HIS A 65 -8.74 9.41 -9.20
N PHE A 66 -7.65 8.68 -8.97
CA PHE A 66 -6.51 9.16 -8.18
C PHE A 66 -5.35 9.68 -9.03
N ILE A 67 -5.53 9.79 -10.36
CA ILE A 67 -4.55 10.41 -11.25
C ILE A 67 -4.74 11.91 -11.18
N LYS A 68 -3.96 12.56 -10.31
CA LYS A 68 -3.84 14.02 -10.30
C LYS A 68 -2.89 14.43 -11.43
N GLU A 69 -3.42 14.67 -12.62
CA GLU A 69 -2.68 15.35 -13.68
C GLU A 69 -2.47 16.80 -13.25
N ILE A 70 -1.21 17.14 -12.97
CA ILE A 70 -0.80 18.53 -12.75
C ILE A 70 -0.43 19.05 -14.14
N PRO A 71 -1.14 20.04 -14.70
CA PRO A 71 -0.78 20.59 -15.99
C PRO A 71 0.62 21.22 -15.87
N ALA A 72 1.49 20.97 -16.83
CA ALA A 72 2.89 21.41 -16.80
C ALA A 72 3.06 22.94 -16.65
N SER A 73 2.01 23.71 -16.90
CA SER A 73 1.92 25.16 -16.70
C SER A 73 1.95 25.58 -15.22
N ASP A 74 1.48 24.75 -14.28
CA ASP A 74 1.40 25.12 -12.85
C ASP A 74 2.75 24.94 -12.13
N ASN A 75 3.73 24.32 -12.81
CA ASN A 75 5.06 24.06 -12.30
C ASN A 75 6.01 25.25 -12.53
N ILE A 76 5.49 26.48 -12.43
CA ILE A 76 6.21 27.72 -12.76
C ILE A 76 7.57 27.79 -12.02
N MET A 77 7.60 27.31 -10.77
CA MET A 77 8.81 27.24 -9.96
C MET A 77 9.80 26.16 -10.42
N ILE A 78 9.35 24.98 -10.86
CA ILE A 78 10.23 23.88 -11.29
C ILE A 78 10.82 24.19 -12.67
N ASN A 79 10.02 24.73 -13.59
CA ASN A 79 10.50 25.16 -14.90
C ASN A 79 11.58 26.24 -14.75
N ARG A 80 11.41 27.18 -13.80
CA ARG A 80 12.47 28.15 -13.48
C ARG A 80 13.71 27.53 -12.83
N ILE A 81 13.57 26.49 -12.02
CA ILE A 81 14.72 25.78 -11.43
C ILE A 81 15.46 24.95 -12.48
N ASP A 82 14.76 24.32 -13.44
CA ASP A 82 15.40 23.61 -14.55
C ASP A 82 16.04 24.57 -15.56
N GLU A 83 15.44 25.74 -15.79
CA GLU A 83 16.04 26.82 -16.58
C GLU A 83 17.29 27.38 -15.90
N GLN A 84 17.25 27.64 -14.58
CA GLN A 84 18.41 28.02 -13.78
C GLN A 84 19.46 26.90 -13.71
N ARG A 85 19.03 25.63 -13.64
CA ARG A 85 19.92 24.46 -13.61
C ARG A 85 20.65 24.31 -14.94
N CYS A 86 19.99 24.47 -16.08
CA CYS A 86 20.68 24.45 -17.38
C CYS A 86 21.64 25.65 -17.51
N MET A 87 21.24 26.83 -17.03
CA MET A 87 22.06 28.05 -17.11
C MET A 87 23.31 28.02 -16.20
N TYR A 88 23.21 27.41 -15.01
CA TYR A 88 24.34 27.30 -14.05
C TYR A 88 25.13 25.99 -14.15
N ARG A 89 24.57 24.91 -14.72
CA ARG A 89 25.26 23.60 -14.83
C ARG A 89 26.27 23.55 -15.96
N GLU A 90 25.96 24.09 -17.14
CA GLU A 90 26.88 24.07 -18.29
C GLU A 90 28.24 24.75 -18.02
N PRO A 91 28.33 25.98 -17.47
CA PRO A 91 29.63 26.61 -17.24
C PRO A 91 30.45 25.91 -16.15
N VAL A 92 29.81 25.30 -15.14
CA VAL A 92 30.51 24.57 -14.07
C VAL A 92 31.13 23.27 -14.59
N LEU A 93 30.45 22.54 -15.48
CA LEU A 93 31.00 21.30 -16.03
C LEU A 93 32.22 21.55 -16.94
N LYS A 94 32.27 22.71 -17.62
CA LYS A 94 33.44 23.15 -18.40
C LYS A 94 34.64 23.57 -17.53
N GLN A 95 34.51 23.68 -16.21
CA GLN A 95 35.65 23.93 -15.31
C GLN A 95 36.38 22.65 -14.89
N TYR A 96 35.77 21.49 -15.11
CA TYR A 96 36.32 20.18 -14.75
C TYR A 96 36.85 19.39 -15.96
N GLN A 97 37.00 20.05 -17.10
CA GLN A 97 37.50 19.51 -18.36
C GLN A 97 38.64 20.39 -18.89
#